data_AF-A0A2T5M6W3-F1
#
_entry.id   AF-A0A2T5M6W3-F1
#
_cell.length_a   1.000
_cell.length_b   1.000
_cell.length_c   1.000
_cell.angle_alpha   90.00
_cell.angle_beta   90.00
_cell.angle_gamma   90.00
#
_symmetry.space_group_name_H-M   'P 1'
#
loop_
_entity.id
_entity.type
_entity.pdbx_description
1 polymer ?
#
loop_
_entity_poly.entity_id
_entity_poly.type
_entity_poly.pdbx_seq_one_letter_code
_entity_poly.pdbx_strand_id
1 'polypeptide(L)'
;MTSTKTSTARKKSARNLEEFWEILSIFWTSEKTDSWKAEILGPQGTEHCANLMCFSNIAHKLWEKARFALCPRQLSDDLTTLTVKFLWLPTMDYLKSQSITRAPSPIAPDLISSTKDGIPFAKLFKLATEEKIPSGDILTFHTTDPVKLPLPSVKLLQLQWTLHRVLAMSGAADASDEDLDPDFHRPAGAGLCWRNEVEEEDDVEEEGEEEE
;
A
#
# COMPACT_ATOMS: atom_id res chain seq x y z
N MET A 1 34.57 0.06 1.78
CA MET A 1 33.73 -0.52 0.71
C MET A 1 32.24 -0.66 1.06
N THR A 2 31.73 0.02 2.10
CA THR A 2 30.30 -0.02 2.51
C THR A 2 29.48 1.21 2.08
N SER A 3 30.12 2.25 1.53
CA SER A 3 29.48 3.55 1.25
C SER A 3 28.57 3.54 -0.01
N THR A 4 28.94 2.79 -1.04
CA THR A 4 28.24 2.78 -2.34
C THR A 4 26.90 2.05 -2.31
N LYS A 5 26.78 0.92 -1.58
CA LYS A 5 25.53 0.15 -1.48
C LYS A 5 24.41 0.95 -0.79
N THR A 6 24.74 1.71 0.24
CA THR A 6 23.77 2.52 1.01
C THR A 6 23.26 3.72 0.21
N SER A 7 24.14 4.33 -0.60
CA SER A 7 23.80 5.45 -1.48
C SER A 7 22.84 5.01 -2.60
N THR A 8 23.13 3.89 -3.27
CA THR A 8 22.28 3.37 -4.36
C THR A 8 20.91 2.88 -3.85
N ALA A 9 20.86 2.21 -2.69
CA ALA A 9 19.58 1.77 -2.09
C ALA A 9 18.70 2.97 -1.69
N ARG A 10 19.29 4.03 -1.15
CA ARG A 10 18.58 5.26 -0.78
C ARG A 10 18.02 5.99 -2.00
N LYS A 11 18.82 6.12 -3.07
CA LYS A 11 18.37 6.67 -4.36
C LYS A 11 17.24 5.86 -4.99
N LYS A 12 17.32 4.52 -4.96
CA LYS A 12 16.25 3.63 -5.44
C LYS A 12 14.94 3.81 -4.65
N SER A 13 15.03 3.95 -3.33
CA SER A 13 13.84 4.17 -2.49
C SER A 13 13.16 5.52 -2.75
N ALA A 14 13.94 6.57 -3.01
CA ALA A 14 13.42 7.90 -3.32
C ALA A 14 12.72 7.92 -4.68
N ARG A 15 13.33 7.33 -5.70
CA ARG A 15 12.73 7.20 -7.04
C ARG A 15 11.43 6.42 -7.01
N ASN A 16 11.39 5.28 -6.31
CA ASN A 16 10.17 4.48 -6.18
C ASN A 16 9.03 5.26 -5.49
N LEU A 17 9.37 6.13 -4.52
CA LEU A 17 8.39 6.94 -3.81
C LEU A 17 7.83 8.05 -4.72
N GLU A 18 8.68 8.70 -5.51
CA GLU A 18 8.27 9.68 -6.52
C GLU A 18 7.33 9.05 -7.55
N GLU A 19 7.73 7.92 -8.15
CA GLU A 19 6.91 7.16 -9.10
C GLU A 19 5.55 6.76 -8.51
N PHE A 20 5.53 6.29 -7.26
CA PHE A 20 4.29 5.95 -6.56
C PHE A 20 3.32 7.13 -6.51
N TRP A 21 3.81 8.32 -6.16
CA TRP A 21 2.99 9.52 -6.07
C TRP A 21 2.58 10.08 -7.43
N GLU A 22 3.44 9.98 -8.45
CA GLU A 22 3.12 10.35 -9.82
C GLU A 22 1.95 9.50 -10.33
N ILE A 23 2.00 8.18 -10.14
CA ILE A 23 0.94 7.25 -10.53
C ILE A 23 -0.39 7.63 -9.84
N LEU A 24 -0.37 7.93 -8.53
CA LEU A 24 -1.58 8.34 -7.83
C LEU A 24 -2.16 9.65 -8.40
N SER A 25 -1.32 10.59 -8.82
CA SER A 25 -1.77 11.88 -9.36
C SER A 25 -2.49 11.76 -10.72
N ILE A 26 -2.30 10.65 -11.44
CA ILE A 26 -3.04 10.34 -12.69
C ILE A 26 -4.51 10.03 -12.40
N PHE A 27 -4.82 9.41 -11.25
CA PHE A 27 -6.16 8.91 -10.93
C PHE A 27 -6.94 9.80 -9.94
N TRP A 28 -6.26 10.60 -9.11
CA TRP A 28 -6.88 11.45 -8.09
C TRP A 28 -6.42 12.91 -8.21
N THR A 29 -7.26 13.83 -7.73
CA THR A 29 -6.95 15.26 -7.71
C THR A 29 -5.68 15.54 -6.90
N SER A 30 -4.97 16.61 -7.28
CA SER A 30 -3.78 17.07 -6.54
C SER A 30 -4.09 17.29 -5.06
N GLU A 31 -5.19 17.98 -4.75
CA GLU A 31 -5.65 18.21 -3.38
C GLU A 31 -5.70 16.91 -2.55
N LYS A 32 -6.28 15.85 -3.12
CA LYS A 32 -6.43 14.57 -2.43
C LYS A 32 -5.08 13.87 -2.25
N THR A 33 -4.27 13.83 -3.30
CA THR A 33 -2.94 13.21 -3.28
C THR A 33 -2.00 13.95 -2.31
N ASP A 34 -2.02 15.27 -2.31
CA ASP A 34 -1.21 16.10 -1.41
C ASP A 34 -1.67 15.95 0.03
N SER A 35 -2.98 15.82 0.26
CA SER A 35 -3.51 15.54 1.59
C SER A 35 -3.02 14.21 2.15
N TRP A 36 -2.83 13.19 1.30
CA TRP A 36 -2.25 11.91 1.70
C TRP A 36 -0.74 12.00 1.91
N LYS A 37 -0.02 12.68 1.01
CA LYS A 37 1.42 12.93 1.14
C LYS A 37 1.75 13.60 2.46
N ALA A 38 0.98 14.62 2.85
CA ALA A 38 1.20 15.38 4.07
C ALA A 38 1.10 14.51 5.35
N GLU A 39 0.26 13.47 5.34
CA GLU A 39 0.11 12.57 6.49
C GLU A 39 1.31 11.62 6.65
N ILE A 40 2.02 11.30 5.55
CA ILE A 40 3.15 10.35 5.54
C ILE A 40 4.50 11.09 5.61
N LEU A 41 4.65 12.15 4.81
CA LEU A 41 5.88 12.93 4.65
C LEU A 41 5.91 14.18 5.54
N GLY A 42 4.86 14.38 6.36
CA GLY A 42 4.79 15.46 7.32
C GLY A 42 5.87 15.35 8.41
N PRO A 43 5.99 16.38 9.27
CA PRO A 43 7.04 16.45 10.30
C PRO A 43 6.96 15.31 11.34
N GLN A 44 5.79 14.70 11.50
CA GLN A 44 5.56 13.56 12.39
C GLN A 44 5.98 12.22 11.75
N GLY A 45 6.17 12.19 10.43
CA GLY A 45 6.57 11.00 9.67
C GLY A 45 5.60 9.82 9.84
N THR A 46 6.14 8.61 9.64
CA THR A 46 5.37 7.37 9.68
C THR A 46 5.10 6.85 11.10
N GLU A 47 5.84 7.32 12.10
CA GLU A 47 5.75 6.86 13.50
C GLU A 47 4.64 7.56 14.29
N HIS A 48 3.89 8.46 13.65
CA HIS A 48 2.75 9.11 14.25
C HIS A 48 1.65 8.09 14.63
N CYS A 49 1.09 8.19 15.84
CA CYS A 49 0.11 7.22 16.34
C CYS A 49 -1.10 7.06 15.41
N ALA A 50 -1.58 8.14 14.77
CA ALA A 50 -2.70 8.08 13.83
C ALA A 50 -2.38 7.32 12.52
N ASN A 51 -1.10 7.01 12.25
CA ASN A 51 -0.66 6.17 11.13
C ASN A 51 -0.49 4.70 11.53
N LEU A 52 -0.67 4.35 12.81
CA LEU A 52 -0.47 3.00 13.32
C LEU A 52 -1.82 2.34 13.63
N MET A 53 -1.94 1.07 13.26
CA MET A 53 -3.06 0.21 13.63
C MET A 53 -2.53 -1.11 14.18
N CYS A 54 -3.14 -1.59 15.26
CA CYS A 54 -2.79 -2.87 15.85
C CYS A 54 -3.78 -3.94 15.41
N PHE A 55 -3.25 -5.09 14.98
CA PHE A 55 -4.03 -6.24 14.55
C PHE A 55 -3.52 -7.50 15.26
N SER A 56 -4.39 -8.52 15.40
CA SER A 56 -3.91 -9.87 15.70
C SER A 56 -3.02 -10.36 14.56
N ASN A 57 -2.15 -11.33 14.83
CA ASN A 57 -1.25 -11.91 13.83
C ASN A 57 -1.99 -12.38 12.56
N ILE A 58 -3.18 -12.98 12.69
CA ILE A 58 -4.01 -13.43 11.57
C ILE A 58 -4.58 -12.23 10.82
N ALA A 59 -5.17 -11.26 11.52
CA ALA A 59 -5.74 -10.07 10.89
C ALA A 59 -4.66 -9.25 10.16
N HIS A 60 -3.46 -9.14 10.73
CA HIS A 60 -2.33 -8.46 10.10
C HIS A 60 -1.93 -9.11 8.77
N LYS A 61 -1.78 -10.44 8.72
CA LYS A 61 -1.45 -11.16 7.48
C LYS A 61 -2.54 -11.02 6.41
N LEU A 62 -3.80 -11.00 6.84
CA LEU A 62 -4.94 -10.78 5.94
C LEU A 62 -4.97 -9.34 5.42
N TRP A 63 -4.63 -8.36 6.27
CA TRP A 63 -4.53 -6.94 5.91
C TRP A 63 -3.44 -6.70 4.88
N GLU A 64 -2.23 -7.21 5.12
CA GLU A 64 -1.07 -7.09 4.22
C GLU A 64 -1.35 -7.64 2.82
N LYS A 65 -2.12 -8.74 2.73
CA LYS A 65 -2.51 -9.36 1.46
C LYS A 65 -3.83 -8.84 0.88
N ALA A 66 -4.34 -7.71 1.40
CA ALA A 66 -5.61 -7.12 1.00
C ALA A 66 -6.79 -8.11 0.94
N ARG A 67 -6.90 -9.04 1.91
CA ARG A 67 -8.05 -9.95 2.02
C ARG A 67 -9.29 -9.27 2.57
N PHE A 68 -9.08 -8.17 3.28
CA PHE A 68 -10.14 -7.27 3.67
C PHE A 68 -9.65 -5.83 3.60
N ALA A 69 -10.57 -4.89 3.62
CA ALA A 69 -10.27 -3.48 3.74
C ALA A 69 -11.29 -2.78 4.64
N LEU A 70 -10.88 -1.63 5.18
CA LEU A 70 -11.67 -0.81 6.09
C LEU A 70 -12.03 0.49 5.36
N CYS A 71 -13.31 0.69 5.07
CA CYS A 71 -13.80 1.90 4.46
C CYS A 71 -14.18 2.90 5.57
N PRO A 72 -13.48 4.03 5.74
CA PRO A 72 -13.86 5.02 6.74
C PRO A 72 -15.21 5.64 6.40
N ARG A 73 -16.11 5.73 7.38
CA ARG A 73 -17.49 6.20 7.19
C ARG A 73 -17.70 7.57 7.80
N GLN A 74 -17.58 7.66 9.12
CA GLN A 74 -17.87 8.88 9.85
C GLN A 74 -16.96 9.00 11.06
N LEU A 75 -16.31 10.15 11.18
CA LEU A 75 -15.64 10.62 12.39
C LEU A 75 -16.61 11.54 13.14
N SER A 76 -16.74 11.37 14.44
CA SER A 76 -17.58 12.24 15.28
C SER A 76 -16.98 13.65 15.39
N ASP A 77 -17.83 14.64 15.68
CA ASP A 77 -17.42 16.05 15.76
C ASP A 77 -16.39 16.29 16.88
N ASP A 78 -16.46 15.49 17.96
CA ASP A 78 -15.52 15.50 19.08
C ASP A 78 -14.24 14.68 18.81
N LEU A 79 -14.13 14.06 17.64
CA LEU A 79 -13.00 13.22 17.18
C LEU A 79 -12.76 11.96 18.05
N THR A 80 -13.68 11.60 18.94
CA THR A 80 -13.51 10.45 19.85
C THR A 80 -13.97 9.13 19.24
N THR A 81 -14.73 9.16 18.16
CA THR A 81 -15.37 7.99 17.58
C THR A 81 -15.25 7.97 16.06
N LEU A 82 -14.67 6.91 15.52
CA LEU A 82 -14.57 6.66 14.08
C LEU A 82 -15.29 5.37 13.72
N THR A 83 -16.30 5.47 12.87
CA THR A 83 -16.96 4.30 12.29
C THR A 83 -16.30 3.90 10.97
N VAL A 84 -16.03 2.62 10.81
CA VAL A 84 -15.47 2.04 9.59
C VAL A 84 -16.31 0.85 9.15
N LYS A 85 -16.52 0.73 7.84
CA LYS A 85 -17.19 -0.43 7.25
C LYS A 85 -16.14 -1.46 6.86
N PHE A 86 -16.24 -2.65 7.43
CA PHE A 86 -15.39 -3.79 7.11
C PHE A 86 -15.88 -4.42 5.79
N LEU A 87 -14.96 -4.75 4.87
CA LEU A 87 -15.29 -5.54 3.69
C LEU A 87 -14.23 -6.61 3.46
N TRP A 88 -14.66 -7.88 3.37
CA TRP A 88 -13.88 -8.91 2.72
C TRP A 88 -13.74 -8.59 1.23
N LEU A 89 -12.52 -8.72 0.73
CA LEU A 89 -12.18 -8.51 -0.67
C LEU A 89 -12.03 -9.87 -1.37
N PRO A 90 -12.41 -9.97 -2.66
CA PRO A 90 -12.24 -11.20 -3.42
C PRO A 90 -10.75 -11.51 -3.61
N THR A 91 -10.41 -12.80 -3.60
CA THR A 91 -9.10 -13.27 -4.06
C THR A 91 -9.17 -13.46 -5.57
N MET A 92 -8.33 -12.74 -6.29
CA MET A 92 -8.19 -12.88 -7.75
C MET A 92 -6.83 -13.48 -8.06
N ASP A 93 -6.77 -14.32 -9.08
CA ASP A 93 -5.49 -14.78 -9.63
C ASP A 93 -4.80 -13.62 -10.35
N TYR A 94 -3.49 -13.53 -10.17
CA TYR A 94 -2.69 -12.55 -10.89
C TYR A 94 -2.72 -12.82 -12.40
N LEU A 95 -2.86 -11.75 -13.17
CA LEU A 95 -2.84 -11.80 -14.64
C LEU A 95 -1.92 -10.71 -15.16
N LYS A 96 -0.92 -11.09 -15.97
CA LYS A 96 0.00 -10.14 -16.62
C LYS A 96 -0.72 -9.16 -17.55
N SER A 97 -1.85 -9.56 -18.12
CA SER A 97 -2.70 -8.71 -18.92
C SER A 97 -4.18 -9.08 -18.74
N GLN A 98 -5.04 -8.08 -18.83
CA GLN A 98 -6.49 -8.25 -18.73
C GLN A 98 -7.19 -7.32 -19.72
N SER A 99 -8.28 -7.79 -20.32
CA SER A 99 -9.11 -6.91 -21.16
C SER A 99 -9.71 -5.79 -20.32
N ILE A 100 -9.62 -4.55 -20.79
CA ILE A 100 -10.27 -3.39 -20.17
C ILE A 100 -11.80 -3.52 -20.13
N THR A 101 -12.38 -4.38 -20.98
CA THR A 101 -13.82 -4.64 -21.03
C THR A 101 -14.28 -5.75 -20.08
N ARG A 102 -13.35 -6.44 -19.39
CA ARG A 102 -13.71 -7.48 -18.44
C ARG A 102 -14.38 -6.82 -17.24
N ALA A 103 -15.65 -7.16 -17.00
CA ALA A 103 -16.33 -6.73 -15.80
C ALA A 103 -15.65 -7.34 -14.56
N PRO A 104 -15.40 -6.56 -13.50
CA PRO A 104 -14.90 -7.11 -12.25
C PRO A 104 -15.96 -8.05 -11.66
N SER A 105 -15.50 -9.14 -11.04
CA SER A 105 -16.38 -10.02 -10.27
C SER A 105 -17.07 -9.22 -9.15
N PRO A 106 -18.40 -9.35 -8.96
CA PRO A 106 -19.08 -8.65 -7.88
C PRO A 106 -18.48 -9.04 -6.52
N ILE A 107 -18.24 -8.05 -5.66
CA ILE A 107 -17.92 -8.32 -4.25
C ILE A 107 -19.23 -8.75 -3.59
N ALA A 108 -19.34 -10.03 -3.24
CA ALA A 108 -20.51 -10.53 -2.53
C ALA A 108 -20.64 -9.80 -1.17
N PRO A 109 -21.78 -9.13 -0.91
CA PRO A 109 -21.92 -8.24 0.24
C PRO A 109 -21.97 -9.01 1.58
N ASP A 110 -22.24 -10.31 1.54
CA ASP A 110 -22.46 -11.20 2.68
C ASP A 110 -21.30 -12.18 2.90
N LEU A 111 -20.13 -11.93 2.30
CA LEU A 111 -18.93 -12.72 2.56
C LEU A 111 -18.64 -12.77 4.06
N ILE A 112 -18.44 -13.97 4.61
CA ILE A 112 -18.11 -14.18 6.03
C ILE A 112 -16.67 -14.66 6.23
N SER A 113 -15.89 -14.74 5.15
CA SER A 113 -14.56 -15.33 5.12
C SER A 113 -13.79 -14.89 3.89
N SER A 114 -12.46 -14.91 4.01
CA SER A 114 -11.58 -14.90 2.85
C SER A 114 -11.57 -16.29 2.20
N THR A 115 -11.71 -16.34 0.88
CA THR A 115 -11.73 -17.57 0.08
C THR A 115 -10.52 -17.65 -0.84
N LYS A 116 -10.01 -18.86 -1.06
CA LYS A 116 -8.98 -19.17 -2.07
C LYS A 116 -9.44 -20.43 -2.80
N ASP A 117 -9.47 -20.38 -4.13
CA ASP A 117 -9.97 -21.49 -4.97
C ASP A 117 -11.40 -21.95 -4.61
N GLY A 118 -12.25 -21.01 -4.20
CA GLY A 118 -13.61 -21.29 -3.73
C GLY A 118 -13.72 -21.87 -2.32
N ILE A 119 -12.59 -22.11 -1.64
CA ILE A 119 -12.53 -22.69 -0.29
C ILE A 119 -12.30 -21.58 0.74
N PRO A 120 -13.15 -21.45 1.77
CA PRO A 120 -12.89 -20.54 2.90
C PRO A 120 -11.61 -20.94 3.65
N PHE A 121 -10.64 -20.04 3.74
CA PHE A 121 -9.36 -20.31 4.43
C PHE A 121 -9.14 -19.45 5.67
N ALA A 122 -9.84 -18.32 5.81
CA ALA A 122 -9.74 -17.48 7.00
C ALA A 122 -11.05 -16.78 7.34
N LYS A 123 -11.30 -16.60 8.64
CA LYS A 123 -12.44 -15.90 9.22
C LYS A 123 -11.96 -15.03 10.37
N LEU A 124 -12.66 -13.92 10.62
CA LEU A 124 -12.46 -13.09 11.80
C LEU A 124 -13.73 -13.12 12.65
N PHE A 125 -13.55 -13.03 13.96
CA PHE A 125 -14.64 -13.16 14.93
C PHE A 125 -14.63 -11.98 15.91
N LYS A 126 -15.82 -11.54 16.30
CA LYS A 126 -16.03 -10.66 17.45
C LYS A 126 -15.87 -11.52 18.70
N LEU A 127 -14.79 -11.34 19.45
CA LEU A 127 -14.50 -12.21 20.60
C LEU A 127 -15.56 -12.16 21.69
N ALA A 128 -16.23 -11.01 21.86
CA ALA A 128 -17.25 -10.85 22.90
C ALA A 128 -18.56 -11.60 22.59
N THR A 129 -18.94 -11.74 21.32
CA THR A 129 -20.19 -12.38 20.89
C THR A 129 -19.98 -13.75 20.23
N GLU A 130 -18.72 -14.12 19.97
CA GLU A 130 -18.31 -15.28 19.17
C GLU A 130 -18.89 -15.29 17.74
N GLU A 131 -19.34 -14.15 17.25
CA GLU A 131 -19.91 -14.00 15.92
C GLU A 131 -18.83 -13.75 14.87
N LYS A 132 -19.01 -14.30 13.68
CA LYS A 132 -18.16 -14.00 12.52
C LYS A 132 -18.37 -12.54 12.12
N ILE A 133 -17.32 -11.89 11.63
CA ILE A 133 -17.41 -10.55 11.03
C ILE A 133 -17.76 -10.71 9.55
N PRO A 134 -19.00 -10.38 9.12
CA PRO A 134 -19.36 -10.39 7.71
C PRO A 134 -18.83 -9.15 7.00
N SER A 135 -18.75 -9.23 5.67
CA SER A 135 -18.63 -8.07 4.80
C SER A 135 -19.78 -7.11 5.10
N GLY A 136 -19.45 -5.83 5.09
CA GLY A 136 -20.35 -4.75 5.37
C GLY A 136 -20.62 -4.46 6.84
N ASP A 137 -20.07 -5.26 7.77
CA ASP A 137 -20.17 -4.99 9.20
C ASP A 137 -19.54 -3.62 9.56
N ILE A 138 -20.11 -2.96 10.56
CA ILE A 138 -19.64 -1.67 11.03
C ILE A 138 -18.81 -1.87 12.29
N LEU A 139 -17.54 -1.49 12.22
CA LEU A 139 -16.64 -1.46 13.36
C LEU A 139 -16.53 -0.02 13.85
N THR A 140 -16.50 0.16 15.16
CA THR A 140 -16.36 1.48 15.78
C THR A 140 -15.07 1.54 16.56
N PHE A 141 -14.22 2.51 16.23
CA PHE A 141 -13.00 2.80 16.96
C PHE A 141 -13.28 3.97 17.90
N HIS A 142 -12.81 3.83 19.14
CA HIS A 142 -13.02 4.82 20.19
C HIS A 142 -11.68 5.24 20.78
N THR A 143 -11.61 6.50 21.17
CA THR A 143 -10.53 7.05 21.98
C THR A 143 -11.08 7.91 23.10
N THR A 144 -10.38 7.94 24.24
CA THR A 144 -10.70 8.81 25.37
C THR A 144 -10.01 10.18 25.28
N ASP A 145 -8.96 10.29 24.47
CA ASP A 145 -8.18 11.51 24.28
C ASP A 145 -7.78 11.63 22.80
N PRO A 146 -8.54 12.37 21.98
CA PRO A 146 -8.27 12.48 20.54
C PRO A 146 -6.96 13.22 20.22
N VAL A 147 -6.35 13.90 21.19
CA VAL A 147 -5.10 14.65 21.00
C VAL A 147 -3.90 13.74 21.28
N LYS A 148 -3.89 13.05 22.43
CA LYS A 148 -2.77 12.17 22.82
C LYS A 148 -2.86 10.77 22.24
N LEU A 149 -4.07 10.28 22.01
CA LEU A 149 -4.38 8.95 21.49
C LEU A 149 -5.30 9.10 20.27
N PRO A 150 -4.83 9.78 19.20
CA PRO A 150 -5.66 10.04 18.04
C PRO A 150 -6.12 8.74 17.40
N LEU A 151 -7.34 8.73 16.89
CA LEU A 151 -7.82 7.65 16.05
C LEU A 151 -7.03 7.59 14.72
N PRO A 152 -7.04 6.45 14.02
CA PRO A 152 -6.38 6.35 12.73
C PRO A 152 -6.83 7.43 11.76
N SER A 153 -5.88 8.05 11.04
CA SER A 153 -6.14 9.14 10.11
C SER A 153 -7.15 8.70 9.04
N VAL A 154 -8.26 9.43 8.95
CA VAL A 154 -9.31 9.17 7.96
C VAL A 154 -8.74 9.23 6.54
N LYS A 155 -7.82 10.15 6.27
CA LYS A 155 -7.18 10.30 4.96
C LYS A 155 -6.34 9.07 4.62
N LEU A 156 -5.52 8.59 5.55
CA LEU A 156 -4.70 7.40 5.34
C LEU A 156 -5.55 6.13 5.22
N LEU A 157 -6.63 6.01 5.99
CA LEU A 157 -7.60 4.93 5.82
C LEU A 157 -8.27 4.98 4.44
N GLN A 158 -8.55 6.16 3.89
CA GLN A 158 -9.09 6.29 2.53
C GLN A 158 -8.06 5.87 1.46
N LEU A 159 -6.79 6.22 1.63
CA LEU A 159 -5.71 5.76 0.76
C LEU A 159 -5.59 4.23 0.82
N GLN A 160 -5.49 3.67 2.02
CA GLN A 160 -5.41 2.22 2.27
C GLN A 160 -6.62 1.48 1.70
N TRP A 161 -7.84 1.97 1.95
CA TRP A 161 -9.07 1.45 1.36
C TRP A 161 -9.01 1.36 -0.16
N THR A 162 -8.46 2.39 -0.79
CA THR A 162 -8.35 2.47 -2.24
C THR A 162 -7.30 1.48 -2.76
N LEU A 163 -6.11 1.48 -2.18
CA LEU A 163 -4.99 0.64 -2.60
C LEU A 163 -5.25 -0.85 -2.34
N HIS A 164 -5.86 -1.22 -1.22
CA HIS A 164 -6.23 -2.61 -0.95
C HIS A 164 -7.19 -3.16 -2.00
N ARG A 165 -8.13 -2.35 -2.48
CA ARG A 165 -9.02 -2.80 -3.57
C ARG A 165 -8.26 -3.01 -4.86
N VAL A 166 -7.35 -2.12 -5.21
CA VAL A 166 -6.50 -2.28 -6.40
C VAL A 166 -5.64 -3.53 -6.27
N LEU A 167 -5.00 -3.76 -5.12
CA LEU A 167 -4.17 -4.92 -4.83
C LEU A 167 -4.96 -6.23 -4.88
N ALA A 168 -6.17 -6.26 -4.31
CA ALA A 168 -7.03 -7.44 -4.36
C ALA A 168 -7.50 -7.74 -5.80
N MET A 169 -7.85 -6.70 -6.57
CA MET A 169 -8.28 -6.87 -7.96
C MET A 169 -7.14 -7.30 -8.89
N SER A 170 -5.91 -6.86 -8.64
CA SER A 170 -4.75 -7.24 -9.45
C SER A 170 -4.28 -8.68 -9.19
N GLY A 171 -4.60 -9.24 -8.02
CA GLY A 171 -4.11 -10.56 -7.60
C GLY A 171 -2.62 -10.58 -7.24
N ALA A 172 -1.94 -9.43 -7.25
CA ALA A 172 -0.49 -9.35 -7.08
C ALA A 172 -0.01 -9.81 -5.70
N ALA A 173 -0.87 -9.81 -4.68
CA ALA A 173 -0.54 -10.29 -3.33
C ALA A 173 -0.23 -11.81 -3.25
N ASP A 174 -0.59 -12.57 -4.29
CA ASP A 174 -0.28 -14.00 -4.41
C ASP A 174 0.60 -14.32 -5.64
N ALA A 175 1.05 -13.31 -6.39
CA ALA A 175 1.95 -13.48 -7.52
C ALA A 175 3.35 -13.89 -7.04
N SER A 176 4.03 -14.71 -7.82
CA SER A 176 5.45 -15.02 -7.59
C SER A 176 6.34 -13.86 -8.07
N ASP A 177 7.59 -13.81 -7.61
CA ASP A 177 8.57 -12.84 -8.13
C ASP A 177 8.75 -13.00 -9.65
N GLU A 178 8.64 -14.23 -10.17
CA GLU A 178 8.71 -14.56 -11.60
C GLU A 178 7.52 -14.00 -12.40
N ASP A 179 6.36 -13.88 -11.76
CA ASP A 179 5.17 -13.29 -12.37
C ASP A 179 5.26 -11.76 -12.46
N LEU A 180 5.93 -11.14 -11.49
CA LEU A 180 6.05 -9.69 -11.34
C LEU A 180 7.25 -9.11 -12.09
N ASP A 181 8.30 -9.90 -12.33
CA ASP A 181 9.48 -9.47 -13.07
C ASP A 181 9.32 -9.73 -14.59
N PRO A 182 9.13 -8.69 -15.42
CA PRO A 182 9.00 -8.84 -16.86
C PRO A 182 10.30 -9.31 -17.54
N ASP A 183 11.45 -9.15 -16.88
CA ASP A 183 12.76 -9.56 -17.37
C ASP A 183 13.21 -10.94 -16.82
N PHE A 184 12.43 -11.60 -15.96
CA PHE A 184 12.80 -12.88 -15.33
C PHE A 184 13.12 -13.99 -16.35
N HIS A 185 12.37 -14.05 -17.45
CA HIS A 185 12.58 -15.01 -18.54
C HIS A 185 13.49 -14.46 -19.65
N ARG A 186 14.04 -13.25 -19.49
CA ARG A 186 14.91 -12.66 -20.49
C ARG A 186 16.30 -13.30 -20.37
N PRO A 187 16.81 -13.95 -21.43
CA PRO A 187 18.14 -14.55 -21.38
C PRO A 187 19.19 -13.47 -21.11
N ALA A 188 20.13 -13.78 -20.22
CA ALA A 188 21.25 -12.90 -19.90
C ALA A 188 21.97 -12.49 -21.20
N GLY A 189 21.93 -11.20 -21.53
CA GLY A 189 22.53 -10.65 -22.76
C GLY A 189 21.54 -10.12 -23.80
N ALA A 190 20.22 -10.28 -23.63
CA ALA A 190 19.22 -9.70 -24.54
C ALA A 190 18.86 -8.23 -24.19
N GLY A 191 19.84 -7.43 -23.77
CA GLY A 191 19.68 -6.02 -23.46
C GLY A 191 19.30 -5.22 -24.70
N LEU A 192 18.07 -4.71 -24.74
CA LEU A 192 17.71 -3.66 -25.68
C LEU A 192 18.41 -2.39 -25.20
N CYS A 193 19.37 -1.94 -26.00
CA CYS A 193 20.04 -0.66 -25.91
C CYS A 193 18.97 0.45 -25.97
N TRP A 194 18.56 0.99 -24.82
CA TRP A 194 17.96 2.32 -24.81
C TRP A 194 19.08 3.30 -25.13
N ARG A 195 18.88 4.00 -26.24
CA ARG A 195 19.86 4.84 -26.92
C ARG A 195 20.01 6.17 -26.17
N ASN A 196 21.23 6.39 -25.66
CA ASN A 196 21.89 7.66 -25.31
C ASN A 196 21.19 8.60 -24.31
N GLU A 197 21.55 8.50 -23.03
CA GLU A 197 21.88 9.68 -22.23
C GLU A 197 23.41 9.72 -22.14
N VAL A 198 23.99 10.79 -22.70
CA VAL A 198 25.42 11.05 -22.65
C VAL A 198 25.69 11.52 -21.22
N GLU A 199 26.39 10.71 -20.41
CA GLU A 199 27.01 11.21 -19.19
C GLU A 199 28.17 12.10 -19.62
N GLU A 200 28.03 13.42 -19.46
CA GLU A 200 29.16 14.34 -19.48
C GLU A 200 29.99 14.02 -18.21
N GLU A 201 31.13 13.37 -18.40
CA GLU A 201 32.17 13.22 -17.37
C GLU A 201 32.85 14.60 -17.20
N ASP A 202 32.54 15.29 -16.11
CA ASP A 202 33.33 16.43 -15.65
C ASP A 202 34.66 15.90 -15.09
N ASP A 203 35.70 15.91 -15.92
CA ASP A 203 37.10 15.74 -15.51
C ASP A 203 37.52 16.92 -14.61
N VAL A 204 37.53 16.70 -13.29
CA VAL A 204 38.21 17.60 -12.35
C VAL A 204 39.63 17.07 -12.15
N GLU A 205 40.58 17.64 -12.89
CA GLU A 205 42.01 17.48 -12.64
C GLU A 205 42.38 18.15 -11.30
N GLU A 206 42.73 17.36 -10.28
CA GLU A 206 43.43 17.86 -9.09
C GLU A 206 44.88 18.17 -9.48
N GLU A 207 45.21 19.44 -9.71
CA GLU A 207 46.60 19.90 -9.62
C GLU A 207 46.97 20.05 -8.13
N GLY A 208 47.95 19.26 -7.71
CA GLY A 208 48.53 19.32 -6.38
C GLY A 208 49.38 20.57 -6.18
N GLU A 209 49.14 21.27 -5.08
CA GLU A 209 50.09 22.24 -4.53
C GLU A 209 51.00 21.50 -3.54
N GLU A 210 52.26 21.32 -3.93
CA GLU A 210 53.35 20.92 -3.05
C GLU A 210 53.76 22.12 -2.17
N GLU A 211 53.93 21.85 -0.87
CA GLU A 211 54.48 22.77 0.13
C GLU A 211 55.98 23.03 -0.12
N GLU A 212 56.39 24.30 -0.14
CA GLU A 212 57.56 24.80 0.60
C GLU A 212 57.44 26.31 0.93
#